data_AF-A0AAW3WBD3-F1
#
_entry.id   AF-A0AAW3WBD3-F1
#
_cell.length_a   1.000
_cell.length_b   1.000
_cell.length_c   1.000
_cell.angle_alpha   90.00
_cell.angle_beta   90.00
_cell.angle_gamma   90.00
#
_symmetry.space_group_name_H-M   'P 1'
#
loop_
_entity.id
_entity.type
_entity.pdbx_description
1 polymer ?
#
loop_
_entity_poly.entity_id
_entity_poly.type
_entity_poly.pdbx_seq_one_letter_code
_entity_poly.pdbx_strand_id
1 'polypeptide(L)'
;MIIKKQNLKKIITIGLISFTIATIPPIKVFAIWNQDNNGWWYSEGSEYSIGWKQIDGEWYYFNNNGSMAKNTCINGYTLDSNGIWINNTPNNLVDSEKDKKIAEDYVESLGYIITKNLGEVGSFILDENKVSSAEWENKWEVQKVKPNEYLGKQINIYNFKVKNHPLEKQYNSEVYVYIMISEGKVIGGYSIPDKGYTGGVYSIDGKL
;
A
#
# COMPACT_ATOMS: atom_id res chain seq x y z
N MET A 1 -65.08 -29.65 -5.56
CA MET A 1 -64.21 -29.87 -4.38
C MET A 1 -63.01 -30.71 -4.83
N ILE A 2 -61.81 -30.31 -4.42
CA ILE A 2 -60.48 -30.50 -5.06
C ILE A 2 -60.03 -31.97 -5.20
N ILE A 3 -59.45 -32.36 -6.36
CA ILE A 3 -58.35 -33.37 -6.43
C ILE A 3 -57.31 -33.04 -7.55
N LYS A 4 -56.09 -32.71 -7.07
CA LYS A 4 -54.68 -33.01 -7.48
C LYS A 4 -54.17 -33.03 -8.94
N LYS A 5 -53.19 -32.13 -9.15
CA LYS A 5 -51.88 -32.18 -9.85
C LYS A 5 -51.43 -33.53 -10.46
N GLN A 6 -50.90 -33.53 -11.71
CA GLN A 6 -49.77 -34.39 -12.14
C GLN A 6 -49.16 -34.02 -13.52
N ASN A 7 -47.83 -33.79 -13.49
CA ASN A 7 -46.75 -34.17 -14.42
C ASN A 7 -46.56 -33.53 -15.82
N LEU A 8 -45.44 -32.78 -15.94
CA LEU A 8 -44.73 -32.42 -17.17
C LEU A 8 -44.45 -33.65 -18.05
N LYS A 9 -44.73 -33.53 -19.35
CA LYS A 9 -44.04 -34.29 -20.41
C LYS A 9 -43.15 -33.31 -21.18
N LYS A 10 -41.83 -33.46 -21.07
CA LYS A 10 -40.87 -32.91 -22.04
C LYS A 10 -40.84 -33.85 -23.25
N ILE A 11 -40.85 -33.31 -24.47
CA ILE A 11 -39.84 -33.54 -25.54
C ILE A 11 -40.38 -33.01 -26.89
N ILE A 12 -39.79 -31.88 -27.32
CA ILE A 12 -39.17 -31.58 -28.62
C ILE A 12 -39.90 -32.08 -29.88
N THR A 13 -40.49 -31.14 -30.62
CA THR A 13 -40.75 -31.27 -32.07
C THR A 13 -39.88 -30.25 -32.79
N ILE A 14 -38.93 -30.76 -33.58
CA ILE A 14 -38.04 -30.00 -34.44
C ILE A 14 -38.88 -29.44 -35.59
N GLY A 15 -39.19 -28.15 -35.54
CA GLY A 15 -39.61 -27.38 -36.72
C GLY A 15 -38.44 -26.49 -37.13
N LEU A 16 -37.80 -26.80 -38.26
CA LEU A 16 -36.85 -25.90 -38.91
C LEU A 16 -37.56 -24.58 -39.23
N ILE A 17 -37.27 -23.54 -38.44
CA ILE A 17 -37.45 -22.15 -38.87
C ILE A 17 -36.05 -21.54 -38.83
N SER A 18 -35.62 -21.07 -40.00
CA SER A 18 -34.34 -20.42 -40.24
C SER A 18 -34.03 -19.39 -39.15
N PHE A 19 -33.13 -19.72 -38.22
CA PHE A 19 -32.48 -18.72 -37.38
C PHE A 19 -31.45 -18.05 -38.29
N THR A 20 -31.81 -16.91 -38.88
CA THR A 20 -30.77 -15.92 -39.15
C THR A 20 -30.16 -15.60 -37.79
N ILE A 21 -28.98 -16.16 -37.50
CA ILE A 21 -28.16 -15.70 -36.39
C ILE A 21 -27.74 -14.30 -36.81
N ALA A 22 -28.58 -13.29 -36.51
CA ALA A 22 -28.06 -11.98 -36.29
C ALA A 22 -27.06 -12.16 -35.17
N THR A 23 -25.77 -12.12 -35.49
CA THR A 23 -24.74 -11.93 -34.50
C THR A 23 -25.03 -10.55 -33.92
N ILE A 24 -25.89 -10.48 -32.91
CA ILE A 24 -25.97 -9.29 -32.08
C ILE A 24 -24.52 -9.15 -31.62
N PRO A 25 -23.77 -8.11 -32.06
CA PRO A 25 -22.44 -7.91 -31.52
C PRO A 25 -22.63 -7.89 -30.00
N PRO A 26 -21.75 -8.53 -29.21
CA PRO A 26 -21.81 -8.34 -27.77
C PRO A 26 -21.89 -6.83 -27.56
N ILE A 27 -22.96 -6.36 -26.90
CA ILE A 27 -23.05 -4.96 -26.52
C ILE A 27 -21.71 -4.71 -25.85
N LYS A 28 -20.94 -3.76 -26.39
CA LYS A 28 -19.69 -3.37 -25.76
C LYS A 28 -20.12 -2.85 -24.40
N VAL A 29 -19.99 -3.68 -23.37
CA VAL A 29 -20.29 -3.34 -21.99
C VAL A 29 -19.22 -2.32 -21.64
N PHE A 30 -19.58 -1.05 -21.71
CA PHE A 30 -18.65 0.02 -21.35
C PHE A 30 -18.51 -0.02 -19.85
N ALA A 31 -17.29 -0.28 -19.42
CA ALA A 31 -16.90 -0.15 -18.03
C ALA A 31 -16.51 1.32 -17.79
N ILE A 32 -17.14 1.97 -16.82
CA ILE A 32 -17.07 3.44 -16.66
C ILE A 32 -16.96 3.80 -15.18
N TRP A 33 -16.01 4.69 -14.88
CA TRP A 33 -15.93 5.39 -13.61
C TRP A 33 -16.99 6.47 -13.53
N ASN A 34 -17.78 6.43 -12.46
CA ASN A 34 -18.83 7.38 -12.19
C ASN A 34 -18.65 7.97 -10.78
N GLN A 35 -19.18 9.16 -10.54
CA GLN A 35 -19.10 9.82 -9.24
C GLN A 35 -20.43 10.49 -8.90
N ASP A 36 -20.90 10.28 -7.68
CA ASP A 36 -22.07 10.96 -7.13
C ASP A 36 -21.81 11.44 -5.69
N ASN A 37 -22.88 11.83 -4.98
CA ASN A 37 -22.79 12.30 -3.59
C ASN A 37 -22.29 11.23 -2.59
N ASN A 38 -22.34 9.95 -2.97
CA ASN A 38 -21.86 8.82 -2.17
C ASN A 38 -20.43 8.40 -2.53
N GLY A 39 -19.80 9.06 -3.50
CA GLY A 39 -18.41 8.85 -3.89
C GLY A 39 -18.25 8.28 -5.28
N TRP A 40 -17.06 7.72 -5.53
CA TRP A 40 -16.74 7.05 -6.79
C TRP A 40 -17.40 5.66 -6.83
N TRP A 41 -17.82 5.23 -8.00
CA TRP A 41 -18.32 3.88 -8.26
C TRP A 41 -17.99 3.47 -9.70
N TYR A 42 -18.04 2.17 -9.99
CA TYR A 42 -17.67 1.64 -11.29
C TYR A 42 -18.80 0.82 -11.89
N SER A 43 -19.28 1.20 -13.07
CA SER A 43 -20.32 0.45 -13.79
C SER A 43 -19.70 -0.52 -14.78
N GLU A 44 -20.24 -1.73 -14.89
CA GLU A 44 -20.02 -2.62 -16.04
C GLU A 44 -21.37 -2.87 -16.72
N GLY A 45 -21.72 -2.02 -17.69
CA GLY A 45 -23.03 -2.08 -18.34
C GLY A 45 -24.11 -1.40 -17.51
N SER A 46 -25.18 -2.11 -17.16
CA SER A 46 -26.31 -1.57 -16.37
C SER A 46 -26.16 -1.78 -14.86
N GLU A 47 -25.07 -2.41 -14.41
CA GLU A 47 -24.85 -2.76 -13.00
C GLU A 47 -23.57 -2.12 -12.47
N TYR A 48 -23.57 -1.77 -11.18
CA TYR A 48 -22.38 -1.29 -10.47
C TYR A 48 -21.57 -2.46 -9.92
N SER A 49 -20.27 -2.26 -9.81
CA SER A 49 -19.34 -3.23 -9.25
C SER A 49 -19.52 -3.34 -7.75
N ILE A 50 -19.38 -4.56 -7.23
CA ILE A 50 -19.38 -4.88 -5.79
C ILE A 50 -18.19 -5.80 -5.52
N GLY A 51 -17.54 -5.59 -4.39
CA GLY A 51 -16.37 -6.35 -3.96
C GLY A 51 -15.07 -5.89 -4.62
N TRP A 52 -14.07 -6.78 -4.60
CA TRP A 52 -12.76 -6.54 -5.19
C TRP A 52 -12.81 -6.55 -6.71
N LYS A 53 -12.23 -5.54 -7.35
CA LYS A 53 -12.18 -5.42 -8.80
C LYS A 53 -10.82 -4.90 -9.25
N GLN A 54 -10.24 -5.56 -10.25
CA GLN A 54 -9.06 -5.04 -10.93
C GLN A 54 -9.47 -4.19 -12.13
N ILE A 55 -8.99 -2.94 -12.19
CA ILE A 55 -9.27 -1.96 -13.24
C ILE A 55 -7.92 -1.39 -13.67
N ASP A 56 -7.59 -1.53 -14.95
CA ASP A 56 -6.33 -1.04 -15.54
C ASP A 56 -5.06 -1.47 -14.79
N GLY A 57 -5.08 -2.65 -14.17
CA GLY A 57 -3.94 -3.23 -13.44
C GLY A 57 -3.94 -2.96 -11.94
N GLU A 58 -4.76 -2.03 -11.45
CA GLU A 58 -4.90 -1.68 -10.05
C GLU A 58 -6.13 -2.33 -9.41
N TRP A 59 -6.07 -2.62 -8.12
CA TRP A 59 -7.16 -3.25 -7.39
C TRP A 59 -7.94 -2.23 -6.57
N TYR A 60 -9.26 -2.27 -6.68
CA TYR A 60 -10.20 -1.41 -5.96
C TYR A 60 -11.20 -2.28 -5.21
N TYR A 61 -11.84 -1.73 -4.17
CA TYR A 61 -12.95 -2.39 -3.48
C TYR A 61 -14.21 -1.53 -3.54
N PHE A 62 -15.32 -2.13 -3.96
CA PHE A 62 -16.64 -1.49 -3.99
C PHE A 62 -17.54 -2.10 -2.92
N ASN A 63 -18.13 -1.25 -2.08
CA ASN A 63 -19.07 -1.65 -1.05
C ASN A 63 -20.37 -2.21 -1.67
N ASN A 64 -21.21 -2.84 -0.86
CA ASN A 64 -22.49 -3.39 -1.33
C ASN A 64 -23.45 -2.33 -1.91
N ASN A 65 -23.24 -1.05 -1.62
CA ASN A 65 -23.98 0.07 -2.20
C ASN A 65 -23.33 0.63 -3.48
N GLY A 66 -22.27 0.00 -4.00
CA GLY A 66 -21.52 0.40 -5.18
C GLY A 66 -20.43 1.46 -4.95
N SER A 67 -20.39 2.10 -3.79
CA SER A 67 -19.37 3.11 -3.48
C SER A 67 -17.98 2.49 -3.32
N MET A 68 -16.97 3.12 -3.90
CA MET A 68 -15.57 2.76 -3.80
C MET A 68 -15.03 3.08 -2.41
N ALA A 69 -14.42 2.10 -1.77
CA ALA A 69 -13.70 2.28 -0.52
C ALA A 69 -12.33 2.94 -0.79
N LYS A 70 -11.91 3.84 0.10
CA LYS A 70 -10.60 4.50 0.09
C LYS A 70 -10.18 4.89 1.50
N ASN A 71 -8.89 5.07 1.75
CA ASN A 71 -8.33 5.34 3.08
C ASN A 71 -8.84 4.36 4.15
N THR A 72 -8.90 3.07 3.82
CA THR A 72 -9.47 2.06 4.71
C THR A 72 -8.84 0.69 4.47
N CYS A 73 -9.07 -0.25 5.40
CA CYS A 73 -8.61 -1.63 5.31
C CYS A 73 -9.80 -2.56 5.10
N ILE A 74 -9.76 -3.35 4.03
CA ILE A 74 -10.79 -4.35 3.70
C ILE A 74 -10.15 -5.73 3.76
N ASN A 75 -10.59 -6.58 4.69
CA ASN A 75 -10.07 -7.95 4.87
C ASN A 75 -8.54 -8.04 4.98
N GLY A 76 -7.89 -7.05 5.60
CA GLY A 76 -6.43 -6.99 5.75
C GLY A 76 -5.70 -6.31 4.58
N TYR A 77 -6.42 -5.81 3.58
CA TYR A 77 -5.86 -5.12 2.43
C TYR A 77 -6.13 -3.61 2.52
N THR A 78 -5.05 -2.83 2.62
CA THR A 78 -5.13 -1.38 2.79
C THR A 78 -5.33 -0.69 1.44
N LEU A 79 -6.34 0.18 1.36
CA LEU A 79 -6.63 1.02 0.21
C LEU A 79 -6.15 2.45 0.49
N ASP A 80 -5.46 3.05 -0.46
CA ASP A 80 -4.97 4.43 -0.37
C ASP A 80 -6.08 5.47 -0.56
N SER A 81 -5.70 6.76 -0.67
CA SER A 81 -6.64 7.87 -0.86
C SER A 81 -7.35 7.89 -2.22
N ASN A 82 -6.83 7.14 -3.19
CA ASN A 82 -7.42 6.94 -4.52
C ASN A 82 -8.27 5.66 -4.57
N GLY A 83 -8.30 4.87 -3.49
CA GLY A 83 -9.02 3.59 -3.43
C GLY A 83 -8.24 2.42 -4.01
N ILE A 84 -6.96 2.62 -4.31
CA ILE A 84 -6.06 1.61 -4.87
C ILE A 84 -5.55 0.75 -3.71
N TRP A 85 -5.63 -0.57 -3.87
CA TRP A 85 -5.04 -1.52 -2.96
C TRP A 85 -3.53 -1.41 -3.02
N ILE A 86 -2.95 -1.11 -1.86
CA ILE A 86 -1.53 -1.14 -1.62
C ILE A 86 -1.09 -2.61 -1.64
N ASN A 87 -0.69 -3.08 -2.82
CA ASN A 87 -0.06 -4.39 -3.00
C ASN A 87 1.40 -4.21 -3.43
N ASN A 88 2.26 -5.11 -2.96
CA ASN A 88 3.67 -5.14 -3.34
C ASN A 88 3.83 -5.86 -4.70
N THR A 89 3.23 -5.35 -5.78
CA THR A 89 3.40 -5.87 -7.17
C THR A 89 4.48 -5.08 -7.94
N PRO A 90 4.95 -5.51 -9.13
CA PRO A 90 6.24 -5.09 -9.72
C PRO A 90 6.49 -3.59 -9.90
N ASN A 91 5.46 -2.75 -10.03
CA ASN A 91 5.64 -1.29 -10.01
C ASN A 91 6.17 -0.82 -8.64
N ASN A 92 5.70 -1.44 -7.56
CA ASN A 92 6.17 -1.25 -6.19
C ASN A 92 7.56 -1.88 -5.96
N LEU A 93 7.97 -2.91 -6.73
CA LEU A 93 9.35 -3.43 -6.69
C LEU A 93 10.34 -2.45 -7.34
N VAL A 94 9.94 -1.79 -8.43
CA VAL A 94 10.77 -0.76 -9.08
C VAL A 94 10.90 0.46 -8.16
N ASP A 95 9.80 0.89 -7.53
CA ASP A 95 9.82 2.00 -6.59
C ASP A 95 10.55 1.63 -5.28
N SER A 96 10.41 0.41 -4.76
CA SER A 96 11.15 -0.05 -3.58
C SER A 96 12.65 -0.23 -3.86
N GLU A 97 13.04 -0.70 -5.06
CA GLU A 97 14.47 -0.78 -5.42
C GLU A 97 15.06 0.62 -5.67
N LYS A 98 14.26 1.54 -6.21
CA LYS A 98 14.65 2.95 -6.37
C LYS A 98 14.78 3.65 -5.01
N ASP A 99 13.82 3.49 -4.12
CA ASP A 99 13.85 4.03 -2.76
C ASP A 99 15.00 3.44 -1.95
N LYS A 100 15.25 2.14 -2.07
CA LYS A 100 16.44 1.49 -1.52
C LYS A 100 17.72 2.14 -2.02
N LYS A 101 17.82 2.40 -3.33
CA LYS A 101 18.99 3.07 -3.90
C LYS A 101 19.15 4.50 -3.36
N ILE A 102 18.05 5.24 -3.25
CA ILE A 102 18.03 6.58 -2.62
C ILE A 102 18.52 6.52 -1.17
N ALA A 103 18.09 5.50 -0.41
CA ALA A 103 18.53 5.31 0.97
C ALA A 103 20.02 4.95 1.08
N GLU A 104 20.52 4.07 0.20
CA GLU A 104 21.95 3.74 0.11
C GLU A 104 22.80 4.98 -0.19
N ASP A 105 22.43 5.72 -1.23
CA ASP A 105 23.16 6.92 -1.66
C ASP A 105 23.18 7.98 -0.56
N TYR A 106 22.07 8.12 0.18
CA TYR A 106 22.00 9.03 1.32
C TYR A 106 22.94 8.60 2.45
N VAL A 107 22.94 7.33 2.85
CA VAL A 107 23.85 6.81 3.89
C VAL A 107 25.32 7.02 3.50
N GLU A 108 25.68 6.74 2.26
CA GLU A 108 27.04 6.96 1.74
C GLU A 108 27.40 8.45 1.70
N SER A 109 26.44 9.32 1.36
CA SER A 109 26.65 10.78 1.33
C SER A 109 26.95 11.38 2.71
N LEU A 110 26.51 10.72 3.79
CA LEU A 110 26.85 11.09 5.17
C LEU A 110 28.28 10.66 5.56
N GLY A 111 29.00 9.95 4.67
CA GLY A 111 30.34 9.42 4.91
C GLY A 111 30.35 8.09 5.66
N TYR A 112 29.20 7.41 5.74
CA TYR A 112 29.11 6.09 6.37
C TYR A 112 29.44 4.98 5.36
N ILE A 113 30.01 3.89 5.86
CA ILE A 113 30.36 2.74 5.03
C ILE A 113 29.34 1.63 5.30
N ILE A 114 28.52 1.28 4.30
CA ILE A 114 27.55 0.20 4.41
C ILE A 114 28.27 -1.14 4.46
N THR A 115 28.08 -1.90 5.55
CA THR A 115 28.64 -3.25 5.73
C THR A 115 27.61 -4.35 5.51
N LYS A 116 26.32 -4.04 5.72
CA LYS A 116 25.21 -4.93 5.43
C LYS A 116 23.97 -4.11 5.07
N ASN A 117 23.41 -4.35 3.89
CA ASN A 117 22.08 -3.84 3.54
C ASN A 117 21.03 -4.86 3.99
N LEU A 118 20.07 -4.43 4.82
CA LEU A 118 18.97 -5.25 5.32
C LEU A 118 17.65 -5.04 4.56
N GLY A 119 17.64 -4.11 3.60
CA GLY A 119 16.50 -3.79 2.76
C GLY A 119 15.43 -2.99 3.48
N GLU A 120 14.23 -3.04 2.90
CA GLU A 120 13.02 -2.46 3.50
C GLU A 120 12.61 -3.30 4.73
N VAL A 121 12.54 -2.65 5.88
CA VAL A 121 12.19 -3.28 7.17
C VAL A 121 10.83 -2.82 7.70
N GLY A 122 10.16 -1.90 6.99
CA GLY A 122 8.83 -1.45 7.33
C GLY A 122 8.27 -0.49 6.29
N SER A 123 6.95 -0.55 6.11
CA SER A 123 6.18 0.36 5.28
C SER A 123 4.81 0.58 5.91
N PHE A 124 4.38 1.84 6.01
CA PHE A 124 3.07 2.20 6.57
C PHE A 124 2.59 3.58 6.11
N ILE A 125 1.28 3.81 6.20
CA ILE A 125 0.71 5.15 6.10
C ILE A 125 0.83 5.85 7.44
N LEU A 126 1.37 7.07 7.48
CA LEU A 126 1.48 7.84 8.71
C LEU A 126 0.12 8.43 9.08
N ASP A 127 -0.41 8.03 10.23
CA ASP A 127 -1.61 8.61 10.84
C ASP A 127 -1.30 9.22 12.22
N GLU A 128 -2.26 9.95 12.79
CA GLU A 128 -2.09 10.62 14.09
C GLU A 128 -1.78 9.62 15.22
N ASN A 129 -2.39 8.43 15.21
CA ASN A 129 -2.16 7.41 16.23
C ASN A 129 -0.72 6.91 16.18
N LYS A 130 -0.16 6.77 14.97
CA LYS A 130 1.20 6.32 14.76
C LYS A 130 2.19 7.39 15.16
N VAL A 131 1.91 8.67 14.89
CA VAL A 131 2.72 9.80 15.39
C VAL A 131 2.81 9.79 16.92
N SER A 132 1.70 9.58 17.61
CA SER A 132 1.63 9.57 19.08
C SER A 132 1.93 8.21 19.72
N SER A 133 2.34 7.20 18.94
CA SER A 133 2.59 5.87 19.47
C SER A 133 3.93 5.80 20.20
N ALA A 134 3.99 5.06 21.31
CA ALA A 134 5.22 4.87 22.09
C ALA A 134 6.40 4.31 21.26
N GLU A 135 6.10 3.60 20.16
CA GLU A 135 7.11 3.10 19.24
C GLU A 135 7.72 4.17 18.34
N TRP A 136 6.99 5.25 18.05
CA TRP A 136 7.33 6.23 17.01
C TRP A 136 7.61 7.62 17.52
N GLU A 137 7.11 7.98 18.71
CA GLU A 137 7.30 9.29 19.33
C GLU A 137 8.80 9.67 19.37
N ASN A 138 9.64 8.81 19.95
CA ASN A 138 11.10 9.04 20.03
C ASN A 138 11.81 9.03 18.67
N LYS A 139 11.25 8.38 17.64
CA LYS A 139 11.81 8.38 16.27
C LYS A 139 11.51 9.68 15.56
N TRP A 140 10.33 10.27 15.80
CA TRP A 140 9.96 11.55 15.21
C TRP A 140 10.65 12.74 15.89
N GLU A 141 10.92 12.65 17.20
CA GLU A 141 11.64 13.69 17.94
C GLU A 141 13.04 14.00 17.38
N VAL A 142 13.73 12.99 16.86
CA VAL A 142 15.09 13.15 16.31
C VAL A 142 15.12 13.61 14.85
N GLN A 143 13.95 13.86 14.24
CA GLN A 143 13.86 14.32 12.84
C GLN A 143 13.89 15.85 12.73
N LYS A 144 14.41 16.34 11.61
CA LYS A 144 14.42 17.78 11.29
C LYS A 144 13.09 18.30 10.74
N VAL A 145 12.19 17.39 10.35
CA VAL A 145 10.89 17.67 9.75
C VAL A 145 9.76 17.31 10.72
N LYS A 146 8.60 17.95 10.58
CA LYS A 146 7.44 17.63 11.44
C LYS A 146 6.65 16.45 10.86
N PRO A 147 6.20 15.49 11.69
CA PRO A 147 5.43 14.35 11.22
C PRO A 147 4.11 14.76 10.53
N ASN A 148 3.50 15.86 10.96
CA ASN A 148 2.23 16.36 10.40
C ASN A 148 2.29 16.68 8.91
N GLU A 149 3.48 16.98 8.36
CA GLU A 149 3.69 17.22 6.93
C GLU A 149 3.53 15.94 6.08
N TYR A 150 3.54 14.78 6.73
CA TYR A 150 3.49 13.46 6.12
C TYR A 150 2.26 12.65 6.52
N LEU A 151 1.27 13.25 7.20
CA LEU A 151 0.02 12.56 7.51
C LEU A 151 -0.70 12.12 6.23
N GLY A 152 -1.19 10.89 6.22
CA GLY A 152 -1.81 10.24 5.06
C GLY A 152 -0.82 9.77 3.99
N LYS A 153 0.50 9.98 4.17
CA LYS A 153 1.52 9.55 3.22
C LYS A 153 2.16 8.23 3.64
N GLN A 154 2.61 7.48 2.65
CA GLN A 154 3.40 6.27 2.87
C GLN A 154 4.83 6.61 3.30
N ILE A 155 5.28 5.92 4.34
CA ILE A 155 6.65 5.96 4.87
C ILE A 155 7.26 4.57 4.70
N ASN A 156 8.32 4.48 3.91
CA ASN A 156 9.15 3.29 3.74
C ASN A 156 10.41 3.43 4.61
N ILE A 157 10.86 2.33 5.22
CA ILE A 157 12.01 2.32 6.13
C ILE A 157 13.04 1.31 5.64
N TYR A 158 14.25 1.80 5.41
CA TYR A 158 15.38 0.98 4.99
C TYR A 158 16.42 0.89 6.09
N ASN A 159 16.96 -0.30 6.32
CA ASN A 159 17.92 -0.55 7.40
C ASN A 159 19.29 -0.95 6.83
N PHE A 160 20.33 -0.36 7.40
CA PHE A 160 21.72 -0.60 7.04
C PHE A 160 22.55 -0.80 8.31
N LYS A 161 23.43 -1.80 8.30
CA LYS A 161 24.56 -1.84 9.23
C LYS A 161 25.70 -1.02 8.64
N VAL A 162 26.22 -0.07 9.39
CA VAL A 162 27.23 0.88 8.90
C VAL A 162 28.50 0.88 9.75
N LYS A 163 29.58 1.38 9.14
CA LYS A 163 30.82 1.81 9.78
C LYS A 163 31.04 3.31 9.62
N ASN A 164 31.97 3.85 10.40
CA ASN A 164 32.30 5.28 10.46
C ASN A 164 31.19 6.15 11.07
N HIS A 165 30.31 5.56 11.88
CA HIS A 165 29.25 6.28 12.58
C HIS A 165 29.75 6.76 13.96
N PRO A 166 29.39 7.96 14.44
CA PRO A 166 29.84 8.49 15.74
C PRO A 166 29.58 7.54 16.93
N LEU A 167 28.42 6.87 16.93
CA LEU A 167 28.03 5.93 17.98
C LEU A 167 28.92 4.68 18.07
N GLU A 168 29.66 4.32 17.01
CA GLU A 168 30.55 3.15 17.07
C GLU A 168 31.62 3.32 18.14
N LYS A 169 32.22 4.52 18.22
CA LYS A 169 33.24 4.85 19.21
C LYS A 169 32.63 5.00 20.61
N GLN A 170 31.45 5.60 20.68
CA GLN A 170 30.77 5.84 21.95
C GLN A 170 30.36 4.53 22.64
N TYR A 171 29.89 3.55 21.86
CA TYR A 171 29.36 2.29 22.39
C TYR A 171 30.30 1.09 22.20
N ASN A 172 31.42 1.27 21.50
CA ASN A 172 32.30 0.18 21.05
C ASN A 172 31.48 -0.97 20.41
N SER A 173 30.58 -0.58 19.51
CA SER A 173 29.52 -1.43 18.97
C SER A 173 29.25 -1.11 17.51
N GLU A 174 28.74 -2.09 16.76
CA GLU A 174 28.23 -1.87 15.42
C GLU A 174 26.98 -0.99 15.47
N VAL A 175 26.72 -0.21 14.42
CA VAL A 175 25.59 0.71 14.38
C VAL A 175 24.65 0.35 13.23
N TYR A 176 23.36 0.32 13.54
CA TYR A 176 22.29 0.27 12.55
C TYR A 176 21.76 1.67 12.29
N VAL A 177 21.53 1.96 11.02
CA VAL A 177 20.96 3.20 10.52
C VAL A 177 19.67 2.86 9.78
N TYR A 178 18.62 3.59 10.12
CA TYR A 178 17.29 3.46 9.53
C TYR A 178 16.98 4.74 8.76
N ILE A 179 16.72 4.61 7.46
CA ILE A 179 16.37 5.73 6.57
C ILE A 179 14.87 5.71 6.31
N MET A 180 14.22 6.84 6.52
CA MET A 180 12.80 7.04 6.27
C MET A 180 12.64 7.73 4.92
N ILE A 181 11.85 7.12 4.03
CA ILE A 181 11.53 7.66 2.71
C ILE A 181 10.03 7.85 2.58
N SER A 182 9.63 8.98 1.98
CA SER A 182 8.26 9.22 1.56
C SER A 182 8.27 9.94 0.21
N GLU A 183 7.38 9.54 -0.69
CA GLU A 183 7.25 10.15 -2.03
C GLU A 183 8.59 10.21 -2.81
N GLY A 184 9.42 9.17 -2.67
CA GLY A 184 10.73 9.08 -3.32
C GLY A 184 11.79 10.05 -2.79
N LYS A 185 11.64 10.54 -1.56
CA LYS A 185 12.60 11.45 -0.90
C LYS A 185 12.95 10.96 0.49
N VAL A 186 14.21 11.15 0.89
CA VAL A 186 14.62 10.98 2.28
C VAL A 186 13.97 12.07 3.12
N ILE A 187 13.17 11.65 4.10
CA ILE A 187 12.49 12.55 5.04
C ILE A 187 13.16 12.56 6.41
N GLY A 188 14.05 11.61 6.66
CA GLY A 188 14.68 11.45 7.96
C GLY A 188 15.38 10.13 8.14
N GLY A 189 15.80 9.89 9.38
CA GLY A 189 16.39 8.63 9.79
C GLY A 189 16.86 8.65 11.23
N TYR A 190 17.17 7.49 11.75
CA TYR A 190 17.64 7.30 13.12
C TYR A 190 18.70 6.19 13.18
N SER A 191 19.46 6.18 14.27
CA SER A 191 20.55 5.23 14.49
C SER A 191 20.44 4.53 15.85
N ILE A 192 20.89 3.28 15.89
CA ILE A 192 20.84 2.43 17.08
C ILE A 192 22.14 1.61 17.16
N PRO A 193 22.89 1.65 18.27
CA PRO A 193 24.03 0.75 18.49
C PRO A 193 23.54 -0.67 18.82
N ASP A 194 24.24 -1.70 18.33
CA ASP A 194 23.90 -3.12 18.51
C ASP A 194 23.95 -3.55 20.00
N LYS A 195 24.80 -2.91 20.80
CA LYS A 195 25.03 -3.25 22.22
C LYS A 195 25.09 -2.01 23.11
N GLY A 196 24.75 -2.19 24.39
CA GLY A 196 24.85 -1.14 25.41
C GLY A 196 23.68 -0.14 25.42
N TYR A 197 22.56 -0.49 24.78
CA TYR A 197 21.39 0.36 24.57
C TYR A 197 20.33 0.21 25.67
N THR A 198 19.78 1.32 26.20
CA THR A 198 18.81 1.28 27.31
C THR A 198 17.61 2.25 27.22
N GLY A 199 17.25 2.88 26.08
CA GLY A 199 15.99 3.66 26.13
C GLY A 199 15.50 4.57 25.00
N GLY A 200 16.22 4.80 23.90
CA GLY A 200 15.72 5.71 22.85
C GLY A 200 16.61 5.77 21.61
N VAL A 201 16.06 6.11 20.44
CA VAL A 201 16.87 6.17 19.21
C VAL A 201 17.73 7.43 19.17
N TYR A 202 18.81 7.39 18.41
CA TYR A 202 19.58 8.60 18.09
C TYR A 202 19.15 9.12 16.73
N SER A 203 19.33 10.41 16.49
CA SER A 203 19.31 10.96 15.13
C SER A 203 20.30 10.23 14.22
N ILE A 204 20.15 10.43 12.91
CA ILE A 204 21.03 9.86 11.88
C ILE A 204 22.52 10.22 12.06
N ASP A 205 22.81 11.30 12.78
CA ASP A 205 24.16 11.78 13.09
C ASP A 205 24.64 11.35 14.49
N GLY A 206 23.88 10.51 15.20
CA GLY A 206 24.23 9.97 16.51
C GLY A 206 23.98 10.92 17.70
N LYS A 207 23.08 11.90 17.56
CA LYS A 207 22.68 12.83 18.64
C LYS A 207 21.31 12.50 19.20
N LEU A 208 21.11 12.72 20.51
CA LEU A 208 19.79 12.76 21.14
C LEU A 208 19.01 14.01 20.70
#